data_AF-A0A1H4Y6R8-F1
#
_entry.id   AF-A0A1H4Y6R8-F1
#
_cell.length_a   1.000
_cell.length_b   1.000
_cell.length_c   1.000
_cell.angle_alpha   90.00
_cell.angle_beta   90.00
_cell.angle_gamma   90.00
#
_symmetry.space_group_name_H-M   'P 1'
#
loop_
_entity.id
_entity.type
_entity.pdbx_description
1 polymer ?
#
loop_
_entity_poly.entity_id
_entity_poly.type
_entity_poly.pdbx_seq_one_letter_code
_entity_poly.pdbx_strand_id
1 'polypeptide(L)'
;MPGLRLTSTDRQRIAEGLAKDLDYAEIARGLGRPTSTVSREVARNGGPGRYRAELAQLATTHRARRRPRPPGTRETGDHPGPDLDAATAFVTELTTALVHTGMPRTAAGVLACLFTSDSGSHTAAELAQHLRVSAATISHAVTVLDDHGLIRRGRDGRRHRYFLDENAGIRSAVTGARANQQLATTVLRGAGIFADTTVGTRLAAASRFLEQFGDDVLRAAERHARAGAEHTVR
;
A
#
# COMPACT_ATOMS: atom_id res chain seq x y z
N MET A 1 -36.96 -0.55 7.91
CA MET A 1 -36.41 -1.90 7.65
C MET A 1 -34.92 -1.75 7.33
N PRO A 2 -33.99 -2.28 8.15
CA PRO A 2 -32.57 -2.24 7.81
C PRO A 2 -32.35 -3.14 6.58
N GLY A 3 -31.95 -2.53 5.46
CA GLY A 3 -31.71 -3.26 4.22
C GLY A 3 -30.62 -4.32 4.43
N LEU A 4 -30.91 -5.55 4.03
CA LEU A 4 -29.97 -6.67 4.02
C LEU A 4 -28.63 -6.21 3.42
N ARG A 5 -27.53 -6.51 4.12
CA ARG A 5 -26.18 -6.22 3.64
C ARG A 5 -25.96 -6.90 2.28
N LEU A 6 -25.32 -6.20 1.35
CA LEU A 6 -24.89 -6.79 0.07
C LEU A 6 -24.01 -8.00 0.36
N THR A 7 -24.26 -9.11 -0.34
CA THR A 7 -23.46 -10.33 -0.28
C THR A 7 -22.23 -10.24 -1.20
N SER A 8 -21.29 -11.18 -1.09
CA SER A 8 -20.18 -11.27 -2.04
C SER A 8 -20.67 -11.47 -3.48
N THR A 9 -21.71 -12.29 -3.68
CA THR A 9 -22.36 -12.50 -4.98
C THR A 9 -23.03 -11.23 -5.50
N ASP A 10 -23.67 -10.44 -4.63
CA ASP A 10 -24.25 -9.15 -5.05
C ASP A 10 -23.16 -8.20 -5.54
N ARG A 11 -22.02 -8.14 -4.84
CA ARG A 11 -20.86 -7.31 -5.23
C ARG A 11 -20.24 -7.78 -6.55
N GLN A 12 -20.19 -9.07 -6.81
CA GLN A 12 -19.72 -9.64 -8.09
C GLN A 12 -20.58 -9.13 -9.25
N ARG A 13 -21.90 -9.20 -9.11
CA ARG A 13 -22.87 -8.74 -10.10
C ARG A 13 -22.83 -7.21 -10.30
N ILE A 14 -22.54 -6.44 -9.25
CA ILE A 14 -22.27 -5.00 -9.39
C ILE A 14 -21.03 -4.79 -10.25
N ALA A 15 -19.93 -5.49 -9.98
CA ALA A 15 -18.70 -5.35 -10.77
C ALA A 15 -18.90 -5.76 -12.24
N GLU A 16 -19.64 -6.84 -12.49
CA GLU A 16 -19.99 -7.28 -13.86
C GLU A 16 -20.89 -6.28 -14.59
N GLY A 17 -21.88 -5.70 -13.90
CA GLY A 17 -22.75 -4.68 -14.47
C GLY A 17 -21.99 -3.40 -14.84
N LEU A 18 -21.06 -2.97 -13.99
CA LEU A 18 -20.19 -1.83 -14.26
C LEU A 18 -19.20 -2.10 -15.40
N ALA A 19 -18.70 -3.33 -15.51
CA ALA A 19 -17.85 -3.73 -16.64
C ALA A 19 -18.60 -3.78 -17.98
N LYS A 20 -19.92 -3.86 -17.94
CA LYS A 20 -20.82 -3.78 -19.11
C LYS A 20 -21.40 -2.38 -19.32
N ASP A 21 -20.88 -1.37 -18.62
CA ASP A 21 -21.34 0.02 -18.65
C ASP A 21 -22.85 0.21 -18.36
N LEU A 22 -23.44 -0.72 -17.59
CA LEU A 22 -24.84 -0.60 -17.16
C LEU A 22 -25.00 0.50 -16.12
N ASP A 23 -26.17 1.14 -16.12
CA ASP A 23 -26.47 2.17 -15.11
C ASP A 23 -26.73 1.54 -13.72
N TYR A 24 -26.60 2.35 -12.66
CA TYR A 24 -26.79 1.86 -11.29
C TYR A 24 -28.21 1.34 -11.01
N ALA A 25 -29.23 1.87 -11.68
CA ALA A 25 -30.62 1.44 -11.53
C ALA A 25 -30.89 0.08 -12.20
N GLU A 26 -30.26 -0.20 -13.34
CA GLU A 26 -30.31 -1.50 -14.01
C GLU A 26 -29.60 -2.59 -13.19
N ILE A 27 -28.41 -2.28 -12.68
CA ILE A 27 -27.67 -3.18 -11.78
C ILE A 27 -28.50 -3.46 -10.52
N ALA A 28 -29.11 -2.42 -9.94
CA ALA A 28 -29.93 -2.55 -8.74
C ALA A 28 -31.19 -3.40 -8.97
N ARG A 29 -31.84 -3.27 -10.14
CA ARG A 29 -32.99 -4.08 -10.55
C ARG A 29 -32.63 -5.56 -10.66
N GLY A 30 -31.49 -5.88 -11.28
CA GLY A 30 -30.99 -7.26 -11.39
C GLY A 30 -30.61 -7.90 -10.04
N LEU A 31 -30.33 -7.08 -9.04
CA LEU A 31 -30.03 -7.52 -7.67
C LEU A 31 -31.26 -7.55 -6.75
N GLY A 32 -32.41 -7.01 -7.17
CA GLY A 32 -33.56 -6.78 -6.30
C GLY A 32 -33.24 -5.82 -5.14
N ARG A 33 -32.37 -4.83 -5.38
CA ARG A 33 -31.91 -3.85 -4.37
C ARG A 33 -32.28 -2.42 -4.77
N PRO A 34 -32.33 -1.47 -3.82
CA PRO A 34 -32.46 -0.05 -4.16
C PRO A 34 -31.23 0.49 -4.91
N THR A 35 -31.43 1.37 -5.89
CA THR A 35 -30.36 2.06 -6.64
C THR A 35 -29.38 2.79 -5.71
N SER A 36 -29.89 3.39 -4.62
CA SER A 36 -29.06 4.08 -3.64
C SER A 36 -28.10 3.16 -2.87
N THR A 37 -28.38 1.85 -2.83
CA THR A 37 -27.50 0.85 -2.22
C THR A 37 -26.30 0.56 -3.12
N VAL A 38 -26.56 0.36 -4.42
CA VAL A 38 -25.51 0.15 -5.43
C VAL A 38 -24.64 1.40 -5.57
N SER A 39 -25.25 2.57 -5.70
CA SER A 39 -24.52 3.85 -5.79
C SER A 39 -23.61 4.09 -4.58
N ARG A 40 -24.11 3.90 -3.35
CA ARG A 40 -23.31 4.09 -2.13
C ARG A 40 -22.22 3.03 -1.97
N GLU A 41 -22.49 1.79 -2.36
CA GLU A 41 -21.49 0.72 -2.35
C GLU A 41 -20.36 1.02 -3.33
N VAL A 42 -20.70 1.41 -4.55
CA VAL A 42 -19.74 1.74 -5.60
C VAL A 42 -18.91 2.97 -5.21
N ALA A 43 -19.56 4.04 -4.75
CA ALA A 43 -18.87 5.25 -4.29
C ALA A 43 -17.90 4.97 -3.12
N ARG A 44 -18.31 4.12 -2.18
CA ARG A 44 -17.49 3.78 -0.99
C ARG A 44 -16.29 2.89 -1.32
N ASN A 45 -16.31 2.17 -2.44
CA ASN A 45 -15.26 1.23 -2.82
C ASN A 45 -14.56 1.65 -4.13
N GLY A 46 -14.33 2.95 -4.29
CA GLY A 46 -13.46 3.49 -5.35
C GLY A 46 -14.17 3.99 -6.61
N GLY A 47 -15.50 3.95 -6.65
CA GLY A 47 -16.29 4.44 -7.78
C GLY A 47 -16.38 3.45 -8.96
N PRO A 48 -17.19 3.75 -9.98
CA PRO A 48 -17.59 2.80 -11.02
C PRO A 48 -16.41 2.23 -11.82
N GLY A 49 -15.43 3.07 -12.17
CA GLY A 49 -14.24 2.65 -12.94
C GLY A 49 -13.17 1.92 -12.14
N ARG A 50 -13.36 1.73 -10.82
CA ARG A 50 -12.37 1.07 -9.93
C ARG A 50 -13.00 0.05 -9.00
N TYR A 51 -14.30 -0.14 -9.13
CA TYR A 51 -15.04 -1.04 -8.28
C TYR A 51 -14.55 -2.48 -8.51
N ARG A 52 -14.11 -3.13 -7.43
CA ARG A 52 -13.71 -4.54 -7.43
C ARG A 52 -14.47 -5.25 -6.31
N ALA A 53 -15.20 -6.30 -6.67
CA ALA A 53 -16.06 -7.03 -5.75
C ALA A 53 -15.29 -7.60 -4.54
N GLU A 54 -14.11 -8.16 -4.78
CA GLU A 54 -13.24 -8.75 -3.75
C GLU A 54 -12.72 -7.70 -2.76
N LEU A 55 -12.26 -6.54 -3.25
CA LEU A 55 -11.81 -5.44 -2.40
C LEU A 55 -12.96 -4.85 -1.57
N ALA A 56 -14.14 -4.72 -2.17
CA ALA A 56 -15.34 -4.26 -1.46
C ALA A 56 -15.79 -5.26 -0.38
N GLN A 57 -15.61 -6.56 -0.63
CA GLN A 57 -15.88 -7.63 0.33
C GLN A 57 -14.88 -7.60 1.49
N LEU A 58 -13.57 -7.53 1.22
CA LEU A 58 -12.51 -7.42 2.23
C LEU A 58 -12.70 -6.19 3.11
N ALA A 59 -12.97 -5.02 2.50
CA ALA A 59 -13.24 -3.78 3.24
C ALA A 59 -14.48 -3.90 4.14
N THR A 60 -15.51 -4.64 3.70
CA THR A 60 -16.71 -4.90 4.52
C THR A 60 -16.39 -5.84 5.69
N THR A 61 -15.62 -6.90 5.46
CA THR A 61 -15.18 -7.83 6.50
C THR A 61 -14.30 -7.14 7.53
N HIS A 62 -13.37 -6.29 7.11
CA HIS A 62 -12.52 -5.48 7.99
C HIS A 62 -13.36 -4.51 8.86
N ARG A 63 -14.38 -3.87 8.27
CA ARG A 63 -15.32 -3.01 9.01
C ARG A 63 -16.25 -3.79 9.95
N ALA A 64 -16.63 -5.02 9.59
CA ALA A 64 -17.46 -5.88 10.44
C ALA A 64 -16.69 -6.47 11.62
N ARG A 65 -15.37 -6.68 11.46
CA ARG A 65 -14.44 -7.05 12.55
C ARG A 65 -14.19 -5.90 13.52
N ARG A 66 -14.37 -4.64 13.10
CA ARG A 66 -14.53 -3.52 14.03
C ARG A 66 -15.92 -3.61 14.68
N ARG A 67 -15.95 -3.65 16.01
CA ARG A 67 -17.19 -3.68 16.80
C ARG A 67 -18.13 -2.55 16.33
N PRO A 68 -19.41 -2.82 16.04
CA PRO A 68 -20.31 -1.79 15.55
C PRO A 68 -20.60 -0.79 16.67
N ARG A 69 -20.26 0.49 16.45
CA ARG A 69 -20.79 1.59 17.27
C ARG A 69 -22.31 1.67 17.03
N PRO A 70 -23.16 1.80 18.06
CA PRO A 70 -24.60 1.83 17.87
C PRO A 70 -25.01 3.06 17.05
N PRO A 71 -26.00 2.96 16.17
CA PRO A 71 -26.50 4.09 15.41
C PRO A 71 -27.51 4.86 16.26
N GLY A 72 -27.17 6.10 16.60
CA GLY A 72 -28.14 7.07 17.11
C GLY A 72 -27.99 7.45 18.57
N THR A 73 -26.89 8.11 18.90
CA THR A 73 -26.98 9.23 19.82
C THR A 73 -26.19 10.37 19.18
N ARG A 74 -26.84 11.53 19.00
CA ARG A 74 -26.09 12.79 18.96
C ARG A 74 -25.47 12.95 20.33
N GLU A 75 -24.32 12.33 20.54
CA GLU A 75 -23.50 12.52 21.73
C GLU A 75 -22.53 13.64 21.41
N THR A 76 -22.91 14.84 21.84
CA THR A 76 -21.98 15.77 22.48
C THR A 76 -21.14 14.97 23.48
N GLY A 77 -19.98 14.50 23.02
CA GLY A 77 -19.17 13.49 23.69
C GLY A 77 -17.75 13.60 23.20
N ASP A 78 -17.04 14.48 23.88
CA ASP A 78 -15.66 14.89 23.77
C ASP A 78 -14.65 13.73 23.85
N HIS A 79 -14.52 12.97 22.75
CA HIS A 79 -13.34 12.16 22.50
C HIS A 79 -12.72 12.66 21.19
N PRO A 80 -11.68 13.50 21.29
CA PRO A 80 -10.95 13.95 20.12
C PRO A 80 -10.48 12.72 19.35
N GLY A 81 -10.42 12.80 18.02
CA GLY A 81 -9.51 11.93 17.26
C GLY A 81 -8.09 12.03 17.85
N PRO A 82 -7.10 11.26 17.38
CA PRO A 82 -5.73 11.50 17.82
C PRO A 82 -5.46 12.99 17.72
N ASP A 83 -5.06 13.58 18.83
CA ASP A 83 -4.76 15.00 18.94
C ASP A 83 -3.92 15.38 17.70
N LEU A 84 -4.34 16.41 16.96
CA LEU A 84 -3.71 16.76 15.70
C LEU A 84 -2.20 17.03 15.92
N ASP A 85 -1.86 17.52 17.10
CA ASP A 85 -0.48 17.72 17.53
C ASP A 85 0.23 16.39 17.78
N ALA A 86 -0.42 15.41 18.42
CA ALA A 86 0.11 14.06 18.60
C ALA A 86 0.30 13.30 17.26
N ALA A 87 -0.63 13.44 16.32
CA ALA A 87 -0.51 12.86 14.98
C ALA A 87 0.66 13.49 14.21
N THR A 88 0.82 14.80 14.31
CA THR A 88 1.95 15.53 13.70
C THR A 88 3.29 15.14 14.33
N ALA A 89 3.32 14.99 15.66
CA ALA A 89 4.49 14.53 16.40
C ALA A 89 4.89 13.10 15.95
N PHE A 90 3.91 12.20 15.85
CA PHE A 90 4.15 10.84 15.37
C PHE A 90 4.65 10.80 13.92
N VAL A 91 4.07 11.57 13.01
CA VAL A 91 4.58 11.67 11.62
C VAL A 91 6.04 12.13 11.61
N THR A 92 6.41 13.07 12.48
CA THR A 92 7.77 13.57 12.61
C THR A 92 8.71 12.50 13.18
N GLU A 93 8.28 11.78 14.20
CA GLU A 93 9.01 10.65 14.81
C GLU A 93 9.23 9.53 13.78
N LEU A 94 8.17 9.09 13.11
CA LEU A 94 8.21 8.06 12.08
C LEU A 94 9.11 8.46 10.91
N THR A 95 9.01 9.72 10.44
CA THR A 95 9.91 10.25 9.41
C THR A 95 11.36 10.17 9.86
N THR A 96 11.63 10.50 11.12
CA THR A 96 12.98 10.44 11.69
C THR A 96 13.49 9.00 11.76
N ALA A 97 12.68 8.06 12.24
CA ALA A 97 13.04 6.65 12.29
C ALA A 97 13.35 6.09 10.89
N LEU A 98 12.55 6.44 9.88
CA LEU A 98 12.77 6.05 8.48
C LEU A 98 14.05 6.67 7.88
N VAL A 99 14.42 7.89 8.26
CA VAL A 99 15.70 8.48 7.84
C VAL A 99 16.89 7.69 8.39
N HIS A 100 16.79 7.16 9.62
CA HIS A 100 17.86 6.36 10.22
C HIS A 100 18.10 5.04 9.49
N THR A 101 17.16 4.56 8.67
CA THR A 101 17.36 3.38 7.81
C THR A 101 18.08 3.71 6.50
N GLY A 102 18.55 4.95 6.32
CA GLY A 102 19.24 5.41 5.11
C GLY A 102 18.33 6.00 4.03
N MET A 103 17.03 6.19 4.32
CA MET A 103 16.09 6.74 3.33
C MET A 103 16.19 8.27 3.24
N PRO A 104 16.09 8.87 2.02
CA PRO A 104 16.05 10.32 1.88
C PRO A 104 14.88 10.94 2.64
N ARG A 105 15.11 12.09 3.30
CA ARG A 105 14.13 12.73 4.21
C ARG A 105 12.76 12.94 3.59
N THR A 106 12.67 13.39 2.33
CA THR A 106 11.37 13.59 1.67
C THR A 106 10.67 12.26 1.38
N ALA A 107 11.39 11.21 0.97
CA ALA A 107 10.81 9.88 0.75
C ALA A 107 10.30 9.28 2.07
N ALA A 108 11.06 9.43 3.16
CA ALA A 108 10.62 9.08 4.50
C ALA A 108 9.35 9.84 4.92
N GLY A 109 9.29 11.15 4.66
CA GLY A 109 8.10 11.96 4.93
C GLY A 109 6.88 11.51 4.12
N VAL A 110 7.05 11.19 2.84
CA VAL A 110 5.97 10.66 2.00
C VAL A 110 5.45 9.34 2.57
N LEU A 111 6.35 8.43 2.95
CA LEU A 111 5.98 7.15 3.52
C LEU A 111 5.25 7.31 4.86
N ALA A 112 5.72 8.21 5.73
CA ALA A 112 5.06 8.54 6.98
C ALA A 112 3.64 9.07 6.76
N CYS A 113 3.44 10.00 5.82
CA CYS A 113 2.10 10.48 5.46
C CYS A 113 1.19 9.35 4.96
N LEU A 114 1.71 8.43 4.15
CA LEU A 114 0.92 7.30 3.66
C LEU A 114 0.54 6.32 4.78
N PHE A 115 1.42 6.06 5.75
CA PHE A 115 1.13 5.23 6.91
C PHE A 115 0.05 5.83 7.82
N THR A 116 0.00 7.15 7.93
CA THR A 116 -0.95 7.85 8.80
C THR A 116 -2.20 8.34 8.08
N SER A 117 -2.37 8.04 6.80
CA SER A 117 -3.54 8.44 6.01
C SER A 117 -4.74 7.56 6.31
N ASP A 118 -5.87 8.16 6.71
CA ASP A 118 -7.14 7.44 6.91
C ASP A 118 -7.63 6.74 5.63
N SER A 119 -7.28 7.29 4.46
CA SER A 119 -7.62 6.70 3.16
C SER A 119 -6.59 5.69 2.67
N GLY A 120 -5.44 5.58 3.35
CA GLY A 120 -4.27 4.81 2.91
C GLY A 120 -3.61 5.34 1.62
N SER A 121 -3.99 6.54 1.16
CA SER A 121 -3.49 7.10 -0.09
C SER A 121 -3.34 8.62 -0.06
N HIS A 122 -2.48 9.16 -0.92
CA HIS A 122 -2.36 10.60 -1.14
C HIS A 122 -2.10 10.95 -2.61
N THR A 123 -2.54 12.13 -3.04
CA THR A 123 -2.10 12.73 -4.32
C THR A 123 -0.76 13.44 -4.17
N ALA A 124 -0.07 13.70 -5.28
CA ALA A 124 1.17 14.49 -5.26
C ALA A 124 0.97 15.89 -4.64
N ALA A 125 -0.19 16.51 -4.88
CA ALA A 125 -0.51 17.83 -4.35
C ALA A 125 -0.73 17.81 -2.83
N GLU A 126 -1.42 16.79 -2.31
CA GLU A 126 -1.60 16.59 -0.86
C GLU A 126 -0.26 16.36 -0.17
N LEU A 127 0.61 15.53 -0.75
CA LEU A 127 1.96 15.28 -0.21
C LEU A 127 2.82 16.55 -0.22
N ALA A 128 2.77 17.34 -1.29
CA ALA A 128 3.49 18.60 -1.38
C ALA A 128 3.03 19.60 -0.31
N GLN A 129 1.72 19.64 -0.04
CA GLN A 129 1.13 20.48 0.99
C GLN A 129 1.52 20.01 2.40
N HIS A 130 1.40 18.72 2.70
CA HIS A 130 1.74 18.16 4.02
C HIS A 130 3.22 18.34 4.36
N LEU A 131 4.10 18.07 3.39
CA LEU A 131 5.55 18.13 3.60
C LEU A 131 6.14 19.53 3.36
N ARG A 132 5.33 20.49 2.88
CA ARG A 132 5.75 21.85 2.53
C ARG A 132 6.94 21.88 1.56
N VAL A 133 6.87 21.05 0.52
CA VAL A 133 7.88 20.96 -0.54
C VAL A 133 7.26 21.11 -1.92
N SER A 134 8.10 21.30 -2.94
CA SER A 134 7.62 21.42 -4.33
C SER A 134 7.07 20.11 -4.88
N ALA A 135 6.18 20.19 -5.88
CA ALA A 135 5.67 19.03 -6.60
C ALA A 135 6.79 18.25 -7.33
N ALA A 136 7.86 18.92 -7.75
CA ALA A 136 9.04 18.27 -8.34
C ALA A 136 9.79 17.43 -7.30
N THR A 137 9.97 17.95 -6.08
CA THR A 137 10.56 17.21 -4.96
C THR A 137 9.73 15.99 -4.57
N ILE A 138 8.39 16.12 -4.56
CA ILE A 138 7.49 14.98 -4.35
C ILE A 138 7.66 13.95 -5.47
N SER A 139 7.71 14.41 -6.73
CA SER A 139 7.85 13.52 -7.88
C SER A 139 9.13 12.68 -7.79
N HIS A 140 10.24 13.28 -7.38
CA HIS A 140 11.48 12.54 -7.15
C HIS A 140 11.36 11.55 -5.98
N ALA A 141 10.78 11.97 -4.86
CA ALA A 141 10.60 11.10 -3.69
C ALA A 141 9.71 9.89 -3.98
N VAL A 142 8.61 10.08 -4.73
CA VAL A 142 7.73 8.94 -5.11
C VAL A 142 8.40 8.02 -6.10
N THR A 143 9.23 8.51 -7.04
CA THR A 143 10.01 7.65 -7.93
C THR A 143 10.95 6.74 -7.13
N VAL A 144 11.69 7.31 -6.18
CA VAL A 144 12.59 6.53 -5.30
C VAL A 144 11.80 5.45 -4.54
N LEU A 145 10.64 5.77 -3.99
CA LEU A 145 9.81 4.80 -3.27
C LEU A 145 9.21 3.72 -4.18
N ASP A 146 8.85 4.06 -5.42
CA ASP A 146 8.34 3.12 -6.42
C ASP A 146 9.45 2.16 -6.88
N ASP A 147 10.66 2.69 -7.11
CA ASP A 147 11.85 1.90 -7.45
C ASP A 147 12.23 0.93 -6.32
N HIS A 148 12.05 1.33 -5.06
CA HIS A 148 12.21 0.46 -3.88
C HIS A 148 11.03 -0.48 -3.63
N GLY A 149 9.99 -0.46 -4.47
CA GLY A 149 8.80 -1.34 -4.38
C GLY A 149 7.86 -1.03 -3.21
N LEU A 150 8.06 0.11 -2.54
CA LEU A 150 7.37 0.48 -1.29
C LEU A 150 5.98 1.08 -1.53
N ILE A 151 5.77 1.75 -2.66
CA ILE A 151 4.48 2.36 -2.99
C ILE A 151 3.94 1.84 -4.31
N ARG A 152 2.68 2.12 -4.58
CA ARG A 152 2.09 1.96 -5.91
C ARG A 152 1.41 3.23 -6.36
N ARG A 153 1.43 3.43 -7.67
CA ARG A 153 0.71 4.51 -8.34
C ARG A 153 -0.63 3.99 -8.87
N GLY A 154 -1.70 4.48 -8.26
CA GLY A 154 -3.05 4.42 -8.79
C GLY A 154 -3.39 5.66 -9.61
N ARG A 155 -4.48 5.58 -10.36
CA ARG A 155 -5.20 6.79 -10.79
C ARG A 155 -6.39 7.02 -9.85
N ASP A 156 -7.09 8.15 -9.96
CA ASP A 156 -8.42 8.41 -9.43
C ASP A 156 -9.03 9.47 -10.36
N GLY A 157 -9.92 9.04 -11.26
CA GLY A 157 -10.24 9.83 -12.47
C GLY A 157 -8.98 10.24 -13.25
N ARG A 158 -8.74 11.56 -13.37
CA ARG A 158 -7.56 12.16 -14.04
C ARG A 158 -6.33 12.35 -13.14
N ARG A 159 -6.44 12.18 -11.81
CA ARG A 159 -5.34 12.45 -10.87
C ARG A 159 -4.61 11.16 -10.47
N HIS A 160 -3.32 11.26 -10.17
CA HIS A 160 -2.54 10.13 -9.64
C HIS A 160 -2.62 10.09 -8.11
N ARG A 161 -2.78 8.89 -7.56
CA ARG A 161 -2.72 8.61 -6.12
C ARG A 161 -1.62 7.61 -5.83
N TYR A 162 -0.91 7.81 -4.73
CA TYR A 162 0.10 6.91 -4.21
C TYR A 162 -0.47 6.22 -2.97
N PHE A 163 -0.22 4.93 -2.81
CA PHE A 163 -0.69 4.16 -1.67
C PHE A 163 0.29 3.04 -1.31
N LEU A 164 0.27 2.66 -0.04
CA LEU A 164 0.89 1.45 0.50
C LEU A 164 -0.15 0.33 0.39
N ASP A 165 0.16 -0.72 -0.35
CA ASP A 165 -0.69 -1.92 -0.36
C ASP A 165 -0.17 -2.99 0.61
N GLU A 166 -0.97 -4.01 0.84
CA GLU A 166 -0.70 -5.10 1.78
C GLU A 166 0.60 -5.86 1.46
N ASN A 167 1.08 -5.78 0.22
CA ASN A 167 2.29 -6.47 -0.25
C ASN A 167 3.51 -5.55 -0.34
N ALA A 168 3.43 -4.30 0.09
CA ALA A 168 4.53 -3.33 0.01
C ALA A 168 5.81 -3.84 0.69
N GLY A 169 5.69 -4.43 1.89
CA GLY A 169 6.84 -4.99 2.61
C GLY A 169 7.51 -6.15 1.85
N ILE A 170 6.71 -7.10 1.33
CA ILE A 170 7.21 -8.24 0.56
C ILE A 170 7.89 -7.76 -0.72
N ARG A 171 7.24 -6.86 -1.48
CA ARG A 171 7.82 -6.31 -2.71
C ARG A 171 9.14 -5.59 -2.44
N SER A 172 9.18 -4.75 -1.42
CA SER A 172 10.41 -4.03 -1.07
C SER A 172 11.54 -4.97 -0.67
N ALA A 173 11.23 -6.02 0.09
CA ALA A 173 12.20 -7.07 0.43
C ALA A 173 12.73 -7.79 -0.81
N VAL A 174 11.85 -8.17 -1.75
CA VAL A 174 12.25 -8.80 -3.02
C VAL A 174 13.10 -7.87 -3.88
N THR A 175 12.72 -6.59 -3.99
CA THR A 175 13.50 -5.58 -4.72
C THR A 175 14.88 -5.40 -4.12
N GLY A 176 14.97 -5.26 -2.79
CA GLY A 176 16.25 -5.11 -2.08
C GLY A 176 17.15 -6.34 -2.23
N ALA A 177 16.58 -7.55 -2.14
CA ALA A 177 17.32 -8.80 -2.34
C ALA A 177 17.93 -8.89 -3.75
N ARG A 178 17.15 -8.53 -4.78
CA ARG A 178 17.64 -8.49 -6.17
C ARG A 178 18.75 -7.47 -6.36
N ALA A 179 18.63 -6.28 -5.73
CA ALA A 179 19.69 -5.28 -5.76
C ALA A 179 21.00 -5.80 -5.12
N ASN A 180 20.89 -6.51 -4.00
CA ASN A 180 22.05 -7.15 -3.35
C ASN A 180 22.69 -8.24 -4.23
N GLN A 181 21.90 -9.06 -4.91
CA GLN A 181 22.41 -10.08 -5.85
C GLN A 181 23.12 -9.44 -7.07
N GLN A 182 22.60 -8.34 -7.60
CA GLN A 182 23.26 -7.57 -8.66
C GLN A 182 24.60 -6.97 -8.18
N LEU A 183 24.63 -6.44 -6.95
CA LEU A 183 25.85 -5.95 -6.34
C LEU A 183 26.84 -7.11 -6.12
N ALA A 184 26.39 -8.27 -5.64
CA ALA A 184 27.22 -9.46 -5.47
C ALA A 184 27.90 -9.88 -6.79
N THR A 185 27.15 -9.89 -7.89
CA THR A 185 27.66 -10.20 -9.23
C THR A 185 28.76 -9.22 -9.66
N THR A 186 28.55 -7.93 -9.40
CA THR A 186 29.51 -6.87 -9.74
C THR A 186 30.79 -6.99 -8.91
N VAL A 187 30.64 -7.22 -7.61
CA VAL A 187 31.74 -7.42 -6.67
C VAL A 187 32.54 -8.68 -7.02
N LEU A 188 31.88 -9.77 -7.40
CA LEU A 188 32.53 -11.01 -7.82
C LEU A 188 33.38 -10.81 -9.08
N ARG A 189 32.87 -10.06 -10.07
CA ARG A 189 33.67 -9.67 -11.24
C ARG A 189 34.92 -8.89 -10.82
N GLY A 190 34.77 -7.96 -9.89
CA GLY A 190 35.90 -7.22 -9.30
C GLY A 190 36.93 -8.14 -8.64
N ALA A 191 36.49 -9.18 -7.93
CA ALA A 191 37.38 -10.15 -7.32
C ALA A 191 38.29 -10.85 -8.35
N GLY A 192 37.76 -11.15 -9.54
CA GLY A 192 38.56 -11.71 -10.65
C GLY A 192 39.57 -10.73 -11.24
N ILE A 193 39.27 -9.42 -11.27
CA ILE A 193 40.21 -8.39 -11.75
C ILE A 193 41.38 -8.23 -10.76
N PHE A 194 41.10 -8.31 -9.46
CA PHE A 194 42.09 -8.18 -8.38
C PHE A 194 42.56 -9.54 -7.85
N ALA A 195 42.65 -10.56 -8.72
CA ALA A 195 43.05 -11.91 -8.33
C ALA A 195 44.41 -11.92 -7.60
N ASP A 196 44.57 -12.87 -6.67
CA ASP A 196 45.78 -13.06 -5.85
C ASP A 196 46.17 -11.88 -4.95
N THR A 197 45.26 -10.92 -4.75
CA THR A 197 45.45 -9.78 -3.83
C THR A 197 44.50 -9.84 -2.63
N THR A 198 44.83 -9.10 -1.57
CA THR A 198 43.93 -8.89 -0.42
C THR A 198 42.62 -8.19 -0.81
N VAL A 199 42.65 -7.35 -1.86
CA VAL A 199 41.45 -6.71 -2.43
C VAL A 199 40.54 -7.76 -3.05
N GLY A 200 41.09 -8.66 -3.87
CA GLY A 200 40.36 -9.78 -4.47
C GLY A 200 39.68 -10.66 -3.42
N THR A 201 40.42 -11.06 -2.39
CA THR A 201 39.86 -11.85 -1.26
C THR A 201 38.72 -11.13 -0.54
N ARG A 202 38.85 -9.82 -0.29
CA ARG A 202 37.78 -9.03 0.34
C ARG A 202 36.53 -8.93 -0.54
N LEU A 203 36.69 -8.73 -1.84
CA LEU A 203 35.58 -8.69 -2.79
C LEU A 203 34.92 -10.08 -2.90
N ALA A 204 35.68 -11.17 -2.97
CA ALA A 204 35.14 -12.53 -2.97
C ALA A 204 34.36 -12.86 -1.68
N ALA A 205 34.80 -12.37 -0.53
CA ALA A 205 34.04 -12.51 0.72
C ALA A 205 32.74 -11.70 0.71
N ALA A 206 32.79 -10.43 0.27
CA ALA A 206 31.64 -9.56 0.22
C ALA A 206 30.56 -10.05 -0.77
N SER A 207 30.95 -10.55 -1.95
CA SER A 207 30.01 -11.12 -2.92
C SER A 207 29.25 -12.32 -2.35
N ARG A 208 29.96 -13.28 -1.74
CA ARG A 208 29.31 -14.44 -1.09
C ARG A 208 28.32 -14.04 -0.01
N PHE A 209 28.66 -13.04 0.82
CA PHE A 209 27.75 -12.53 1.83
C PHE A 209 26.49 -11.90 1.24
N LEU A 210 26.64 -11.02 0.24
CA LEU A 210 25.51 -10.33 -0.41
C LEU A 210 24.58 -11.30 -1.14
N GLU A 211 25.15 -12.32 -1.80
CA GLU A 211 24.39 -13.39 -2.46
C GLU A 211 23.57 -14.19 -1.46
N GLN A 212 24.22 -14.70 -0.40
CA GLN A 212 23.54 -15.45 0.66
C GLN A 212 22.44 -14.63 1.34
N PHE A 213 22.72 -13.38 1.67
CA PHE A 213 21.74 -12.49 2.29
C PHE A 213 20.54 -12.25 1.37
N GLY A 214 20.77 -12.01 0.09
CA GLY A 214 19.70 -11.87 -0.91
C GLY A 214 18.82 -13.11 -0.97
N ASP A 215 19.42 -14.30 -1.04
CA ASP A 215 18.68 -15.56 -1.08
C ASP A 215 17.88 -15.82 0.20
N ASP A 216 18.44 -15.51 1.37
CA ASP A 216 17.76 -15.66 2.66
C ASP A 216 16.52 -14.75 2.75
N VAL A 217 16.65 -13.50 2.28
CA VAL A 217 15.53 -12.54 2.22
C VAL A 217 14.45 -13.03 1.24
N LEU A 218 14.83 -13.50 0.05
CA LEU A 218 13.87 -14.05 -0.92
C LEU A 218 13.12 -15.25 -0.35
N ARG A 219 13.85 -16.19 0.28
CA ARG A 219 13.25 -17.36 0.93
C ARG A 219 12.30 -16.94 2.07
N ALA A 220 12.63 -15.91 2.84
CA ALA A 220 11.76 -15.37 3.88
C ALA A 220 10.49 -14.72 3.31
N ALA A 221 10.63 -13.92 2.25
CA ALA A 221 9.53 -13.28 1.55
C ALA A 221 8.56 -14.32 0.95
N GLU A 222 9.07 -15.39 0.33
CA GLU A 222 8.27 -16.49 -0.20
C GLU A 222 7.48 -17.22 0.89
N ARG A 223 8.11 -17.51 2.03
CA ARG A 223 7.43 -18.12 3.18
C ARG A 223 6.27 -17.25 3.67
N HIS A 224 6.51 -15.95 3.79
CA HIS A 224 5.49 -15.00 4.24
C HIS A 224 4.33 -14.88 3.24
N ALA A 225 4.62 -14.85 1.94
CA ALA A 225 3.60 -14.84 0.89
C ALA A 225 2.72 -16.10 0.91
N ARG A 226 3.32 -17.29 1.11
CA ARG A 226 2.58 -18.56 1.22
C ARG A 226 1.68 -18.60 2.46
N ALA A 227 2.18 -18.17 3.62
CA ALA A 227 1.40 -18.11 4.86
C ALA A 227 0.19 -17.15 4.78
N GLY A 228 0.35 -16.03 4.06
CA GLY A 228 -0.75 -15.10 3.79
C GLY A 228 -1.84 -15.66 2.87
N ALA A 229 -1.46 -16.51 1.90
CA ALA A 229 -2.41 -17.19 1.01
C ALA A 229 -3.27 -18.23 1.76
N GLU A 230 -2.69 -18.97 2.70
CA GLU A 230 -3.39 -19.97 3.52
C GLU A 230 -4.40 -19.34 4.50
N HIS A 231 -4.12 -18.14 5.01
CA HIS A 231 -5.04 -17.39 5.88
C HIS A 231 -6.23 -16.75 5.14
N THR A 232 -6.20 -16.71 3.81
CA THR A 232 -7.29 -16.16 2.99
C THR A 232 -8.32 -17.24 2.58
N VAL A 233 -8.00 -18.53 2.80
CA VAL A 233 -8.80 -19.70 2.36
C VAL A 233 -9.58 -20.36 3.52
N ARG A 234 -9.49 -19.85 4.75
CA ARG A 234 -10.29 -20.29 5.91
C ARG A 234 -11.30 -19.23 6.34
#